data_AF-A0A8X8FW03-F1
#
_entry.id   AF-A0A8X8FW03-F1
#
_cell.length_a   1.000
_cell.length_b   1.000
_cell.length_c   1.000
_cell.angle_alpha   90.00
_cell.angle_beta   90.00
_cell.angle_gamma   90.00
#
_symmetry.space_group_name_H-M   'P 1'
#
loop_
_entity.id
_entity.type
_entity.pdbx_description
1 polymer ?
#
loop_
_entity_poly.entity_id
_entity_poly.type
_entity_poly.pdbx_seq_one_letter_code
_entity_poly.pdbx_strand_id
1 'polypeptide(L)'
;MSTLLGLTAAAALASPTPQTHPDHPYPGIGRVVEVDFGENAYELRFEEDGRTMTYVGIRGPEQGETETVEYTAIATAPDHYLLYWIEPVHRATVAQVQDWFEDRVYTNITSEGLEFTNLSGTLRDKGPL
;
A
#
# COMPACT_ATOMS: atom_id res chain seq x y z
N MET A 1 -48.63 11.90 -8.60
CA MET A 1 -48.01 10.58 -8.90
C MET A 1 -46.70 10.91 -9.63
N SER A 2 -45.58 11.08 -8.93
CA SER A 2 -44.56 10.04 -8.61
C SER A 2 -44.35 9.07 -9.78
N THR A 3 -43.16 8.85 -10.33
CA THR A 3 -41.80 9.01 -9.77
C THR A 3 -40.81 9.00 -10.94
N LEU A 4 -39.84 9.92 -10.98
CA LEU A 4 -38.65 9.78 -11.82
C LEU A 4 -37.59 9.03 -11.01
N LEU A 5 -37.20 7.84 -11.47
CA LEU A 5 -36.07 7.09 -10.94
C LEU A 5 -34.78 7.83 -11.32
N GLY A 6 -34.14 8.47 -10.35
CA GLY A 6 -32.76 8.94 -10.51
C GLY A 6 -31.81 7.77 -10.29
N LEU A 7 -31.30 7.17 -11.37
CA LEU A 7 -30.10 6.34 -11.29
C LEU A 7 -28.90 7.27 -11.12
N THR A 8 -28.40 7.44 -9.90
CA THR A 8 -27.03 7.92 -9.70
C THR A 8 -26.09 6.76 -10.00
N ALA A 9 -25.61 6.69 -11.24
CA ALA A 9 -24.42 5.91 -11.53
C ALA A 9 -23.24 6.64 -10.87
N ALA A 10 -22.87 6.24 -9.65
CA ALA A 10 -21.53 6.48 -9.16
C ALA A 10 -20.62 5.71 -10.11
N ALA A 11 -19.95 6.43 -11.02
CA ALA A 11 -18.90 5.83 -11.81
C ALA A 11 -17.88 5.28 -10.81
N ALA A 12 -17.79 3.95 -10.69
CA ALA A 12 -16.63 3.32 -10.11
C ALA A 12 -15.45 3.85 -10.94
N LEU A 13 -14.66 4.76 -10.37
CA LEU A 13 -13.35 5.06 -10.92
C LEU A 13 -12.66 3.71 -10.92
N ALA A 14 -12.45 3.15 -12.12
CA ALA A 14 -11.72 1.90 -12.26
C ALA A 14 -10.44 2.06 -11.44
N SER A 15 -10.22 1.17 -10.47
CA SER A 15 -8.96 1.10 -9.75
C SER A 15 -7.86 1.14 -10.80
N PRO A 16 -6.88 2.05 -10.70
CA PRO A 16 -5.82 2.14 -11.69
C PRO A 16 -5.22 0.75 -11.85
N THR A 17 -5.34 0.18 -13.05
CA THR A 17 -4.75 -1.11 -13.39
C THR A 17 -3.30 -1.08 -12.94
N PRO A 18 -2.80 -2.04 -12.14
CA PRO A 18 -1.43 -2.07 -11.67
C PRO A 18 -0.49 -1.72 -12.82
N GLN A 19 0.09 -0.52 -12.78
CA GLN A 19 1.01 -0.07 -13.82
C GLN A 19 2.39 -0.60 -13.42
N THR A 20 2.56 -1.92 -13.44
CA THR A 20 3.89 -2.48 -13.58
C THR A 20 4.38 -2.01 -14.94
N HIS A 21 5.35 -1.09 -14.96
CA HIS A 21 6.05 -0.79 -16.19
C HIS A 21 6.60 -2.14 -16.69
N PRO A 22 6.31 -2.59 -17.93
CA PRO A 22 6.64 -3.95 -18.36
C PRO A 22 8.14 -4.26 -18.25
N ASP A 23 8.98 -3.23 -18.32
CA ASP A 23 10.44 -3.35 -18.15
C ASP A 23 10.92 -3.19 -16.68
N HIS A 24 10.05 -2.77 -15.76
CA HIS A 24 10.36 -2.55 -14.34
C HIS A 24 9.18 -3.03 -13.46
N PRO A 25 9.02 -4.34 -13.26
CA PRO A 25 8.02 -4.87 -12.34
C PRO A 25 8.31 -4.41 -10.91
N TYR A 26 7.26 -4.22 -10.12
CA TYR A 26 7.41 -3.84 -8.72
C TYR A 26 8.20 -4.93 -7.96
N PRO A 27 9.30 -4.60 -7.25
CA PRO A 27 10.19 -5.61 -6.66
C PRO A 27 9.53 -6.40 -5.52
N GLY A 28 8.47 -5.86 -4.91
CA GLY A 28 7.77 -6.52 -3.83
C GLY A 28 6.93 -7.72 -4.24
N ILE A 29 6.56 -7.89 -5.52
CA ILE A 29 5.66 -8.97 -5.96
C ILE A 29 6.20 -10.35 -5.55
N GLY A 30 5.39 -11.14 -4.83
CA GLY A 30 5.77 -12.46 -4.32
C GLY A 30 6.80 -12.44 -3.17
N ARG A 31 7.01 -11.28 -2.52
CA ARG A 31 8.00 -11.09 -1.46
C ARG A 31 7.35 -10.71 -0.14
N VAL A 32 8.08 -10.98 0.94
CA VAL A 32 7.86 -10.33 2.23
C VAL A 32 8.82 -9.15 2.35
N VAL A 33 8.28 -7.95 2.57
CA VAL A 33 9.06 -6.72 2.72
C VAL A 33 8.84 -6.17 4.12
N GLU A 34 9.90 -6.01 4.89
CA GLU A 34 9.84 -5.33 6.18
C GLU A 34 9.96 -3.81 5.94
N VAL A 35 9.04 -3.04 6.50
CA VAL A 35 9.16 -1.58 6.64
C VAL A 35 9.34 -1.23 8.11
N ASP A 36 10.44 -0.54 8.43
CA ASP A 36 10.80 -0.18 9.81
C ASP A 36 10.92 1.35 9.95
N PHE A 37 10.02 1.94 10.74
CA PHE A 37 9.95 3.37 11.04
C PHE A 37 10.49 3.70 12.44
N GLY A 38 11.28 2.79 13.04
CA GLY A 38 11.79 2.89 14.41
C GLY A 38 10.82 2.27 15.41
N GLU A 39 9.92 3.11 15.96
CA GLU A 39 8.95 2.66 16.99
C GLU A 39 7.85 1.77 16.42
N ASN A 40 7.59 1.85 15.11
CA ASN A 40 6.60 1.06 14.39
C ASN A 40 7.28 0.29 13.26
N ALA A 41 6.90 -0.97 13.06
CA ALA A 41 7.40 -1.77 11.95
C ALA A 41 6.34 -2.77 11.48
N TYR A 42 6.35 -3.06 10.18
CA TYR A 42 5.38 -3.91 9.51
C TYR A 42 6.07 -4.87 8.54
N GLU A 43 5.52 -6.06 8.38
CA GLU A 43 5.77 -6.91 7.22
C GLU A 43 4.67 -6.66 6.19
N LEU A 44 5.05 -6.34 4.95
CA LEU A 44 4.18 -6.27 3.79
C LEU A 44 4.37 -7.55 2.97
N ARG A 45 3.35 -8.39 2.93
CA ARG A 45 3.37 -9.71 2.28
C ARG A 45 2.63 -9.62 0.96
N PHE A 46 3.36 -9.53 -0.13
CA PHE A 46 2.81 -9.31 -1.47
C PHE A 46 2.59 -10.64 -2.19
N GLU A 47 1.39 -10.84 -2.71
CA GLU A 47 1.05 -12.01 -3.53
C GLU A 47 1.70 -11.94 -4.92
N GLU A 48 1.76 -13.08 -5.61
CA GLU A 48 2.26 -13.15 -7.00
C GLU A 48 1.32 -12.45 -8.01
N ASP A 49 0.09 -12.12 -7.62
CA ASP A 49 -0.91 -11.51 -8.51
C ASP A 49 -0.65 -10.03 -8.83
N GLY A 50 0.34 -9.42 -8.16
CA GLY A 50 0.79 -8.05 -8.42
C GLY A 50 -0.18 -6.96 -7.95
N ARG A 51 -1.17 -7.30 -7.13
CA ARG A 51 -2.18 -6.35 -6.64
C ARG A 51 -2.65 -6.62 -5.20
N THR A 52 -2.42 -7.81 -4.67
CA THR A 52 -2.86 -8.18 -3.31
C THR A 52 -1.67 -8.15 -2.36
N MET A 53 -1.85 -7.51 -1.20
CA MET A 53 -0.85 -7.46 -0.14
C MET A 53 -1.52 -7.61 1.22
N THR A 54 -0.92 -8.40 2.11
CA THR A 54 -1.31 -8.46 3.52
C THR A 54 -0.24 -7.80 4.37
N TYR A 55 -0.58 -6.76 5.13
CA TYR A 55 0.36 -6.22 6.10
C TYR A 55 0.18 -6.90 7.46
N VAL A 56 1.26 -6.97 8.23
CA VAL A 56 1.29 -7.47 9.61
C VAL A 56 2.09 -6.48 10.45
N GLY A 57 1.49 -5.91 11.49
CA GLY A 57 2.23 -5.11 12.47
C GLY A 57 3.16 -6.01 13.28
N ILE A 58 4.47 -5.73 13.26
CA ILE A 58 5.48 -6.52 13.98
C ILE A 58 6.11 -5.75 15.15
N ARG A 59 5.88 -4.44 15.22
CA ARG A 59 6.30 -3.56 16.33
C ARG A 59 5.40 -2.33 16.39
N GLY A 60 5.12 -1.85 17.60
CA GLY A 60 4.34 -0.65 17.84
C GLY A 60 2.92 -0.95 18.32
N PRO A 61 2.02 0.06 18.37
CA PRO A 61 0.65 -0.08 18.85
C PRO A 61 -0.19 -1.09 18.06
N GLU A 62 0.13 -1.30 16.79
CA GLU A 62 -0.56 -2.23 15.87
C GLU A 62 0.12 -3.61 15.81
N GLN A 63 1.00 -3.93 16.76
CA GLN A 63 1.67 -5.24 16.77
C GLN A 63 0.65 -6.38 16.85
N GLY A 64 0.70 -7.28 15.87
CA GLY A 64 -0.22 -8.41 15.71
C GLY A 64 -1.43 -8.12 14.84
N GLU A 65 -1.73 -6.85 14.55
CA GLU A 65 -2.78 -6.48 13.60
C GLU A 65 -2.38 -6.88 12.18
N THR A 66 -3.39 -7.28 11.40
CA THR A 66 -3.18 -7.70 10.03
C THR A 66 -4.40 -7.40 9.17
N GLU A 67 -4.14 -7.03 7.92
CA GLU A 67 -5.19 -6.76 6.95
C GLU A 67 -4.70 -6.98 5.52
N THR A 68 -5.58 -7.53 4.69
CA THR A 68 -5.34 -7.74 3.26
C THR A 68 -5.96 -6.59 2.47
N VAL A 69 -5.16 -5.99 1.59
CA VAL A 69 -5.52 -4.83 0.78
C VAL A 69 -5.25 -5.07 -0.69
N GLU A 70 -5.97 -4.35 -1.55
CA GLU A 70 -5.55 -4.17 -2.94
C GLU A 70 -4.68 -2.92 -3.05
N TYR A 71 -3.46 -3.08 -3.55
CA TYR A 71 -2.50 -2.00 -3.72
C TYR A 71 -2.33 -1.62 -5.18
N THR A 72 -1.85 -0.40 -5.40
CA THR A 72 -1.30 0.04 -6.68
C THR A 72 0.15 0.44 -6.52
N ALA A 73 1.02 -0.08 -7.39
CA ALA A 73 2.41 0.34 -7.49
C ALA A 73 2.65 1.01 -8.86
N ILE A 74 3.35 2.15 -8.85
CA ILE A 74 3.72 2.91 -10.05
C ILE A 74 5.23 3.16 -9.99
N ALA A 75 5.96 2.70 -10.99
CA ALA A 75 7.37 3.06 -11.16
C ALA A 75 7.49 4.57 -11.47
N THR A 76 8.26 5.31 -10.67
CA THR A 76 8.48 6.75 -10.87
C THR A 76 9.89 7.06 -11.39
N ALA A 77 10.83 6.16 -11.15
CA ALA A 77 12.20 6.14 -11.69
C ALA A 77 12.76 4.70 -11.51
N PRO A 78 13.94 4.34 -12.05
CA PRO A 78 14.58 3.07 -11.71
C PRO A 78 14.68 2.89 -10.20
N ASP A 79 14.25 1.73 -9.69
CA ASP A 79 14.22 1.39 -8.26
C ASP A 79 13.37 2.31 -7.35
N HIS A 80 12.54 3.19 -7.94
CA HIS A 80 11.66 4.09 -7.20
C HIS A 80 10.19 3.84 -7.55
N TYR A 81 9.37 3.65 -6.51
CA TYR A 81 7.96 3.32 -6.67
C TYR A 81 7.07 4.15 -5.75
N LEU A 82 5.96 4.64 -6.32
CA LEU A 82 4.81 5.10 -5.56
C LEU A 82 3.89 3.90 -5.33
N LEU A 83 3.71 3.51 -4.06
CA LEU A 83 2.81 2.44 -3.63
C LEU A 83 1.65 3.04 -2.83
N TYR A 84 0.40 2.68 -3.11
CA TYR A 84 -0.73 3.17 -2.32
C TYR A 84 -1.90 2.18 -2.26
N TRP A 85 -2.70 2.29 -1.20
CA TRP A 85 -3.89 1.47 -0.97
C TRP A 85 -4.88 2.18 -0.02
N ILE A 86 -6.04 1.55 0.14
CA ILE A 86 -7.03 1.89 1.17
C ILE A 86 -7.26 0.65 2.02
N GLU A 87 -7.23 0.81 3.33
CA GLU A 87 -7.52 -0.25 4.29
C GLU A 87 -9.05 -0.47 4.39
N PRO A 88 -9.61 -1.62 4.01
CA PRO A 88 -11.05 -1.85 4.03
C PRO A 88 -11.70 -1.81 5.43
N VAL A 89 -10.96 -2.20 6.48
CA VAL A 89 -11.41 -2.30 7.87
C VAL A 89 -11.16 -0.98 8.59
N HIS A 90 -9.91 -0.49 8.59
CA HIS A 90 -9.53 0.73 9.29
C HIS A 90 -9.85 2.01 8.52
N ARG A 91 -10.20 1.89 7.23
CA ARG A 91 -10.56 2.99 6.32
C ARG A 91 -9.48 4.05 6.18
N ALA A 92 -8.24 3.74 6.55
CA ALA A 92 -7.11 4.61 6.32
C ALA A 92 -6.70 4.58 4.84
N THR A 93 -6.20 5.70 4.34
CA THR A 93 -5.53 5.76 3.04
C THR A 93 -4.03 5.83 3.26
N VAL A 94 -3.26 4.99 2.59
CA VAL A 94 -1.81 4.94 2.73
C VAL A 94 -1.16 5.21 1.39
N ALA A 95 -0.16 6.09 1.38
CA ALA A 95 0.70 6.34 0.23
C ALA A 95 2.18 6.29 0.66
N GLN A 96 2.96 5.50 -0.06
CA GLN A 96 4.39 5.32 0.17
C GLN A 96 5.19 5.70 -1.07
N VAL A 97 6.30 6.38 -0.84
CA VAL A 97 7.42 6.44 -1.79
C VAL A 97 8.46 5.45 -1.29
N GLN A 98 8.79 4.47 -2.12
CA GLN A 98 9.79 3.45 -1.85
C GLN A 98 10.98 3.61 -2.78
N ASP A 99 12.14 3.82 -2.18
CA ASP A 99 13.45 3.80 -2.84
C ASP A 99 14.13 2.48 -2.49
N TRP A 100 14.12 1.57 -3.46
CA TRP A 100 14.70 0.23 -3.36
C TRP A 100 16.20 0.21 -3.61
N PHE A 101 16.80 1.32 -4.07
CA PHE A 101 18.24 1.45 -4.22
C PHE A 101 18.89 1.84 -2.89
N GLU A 102 18.28 2.78 -2.16
CA GLU A 102 18.77 3.23 -0.84
C GLU A 102 18.12 2.51 0.36
N ASP A 103 17.24 1.52 0.11
CA ASP A 103 16.46 0.82 1.14
C ASP A 103 15.63 1.77 2.03
N ARG A 104 14.98 2.79 1.43
CA ARG A 104 14.23 3.84 2.14
C ARG A 104 12.75 3.88 1.79
N VAL A 105 11.92 4.14 2.79
CA VAL A 105 10.48 4.34 2.61
C VAL A 105 10.00 5.62 3.30
N TYR A 106 9.11 6.35 2.63
CA TYR A 106 8.40 7.51 3.16
C TYR A 106 6.91 7.23 3.06
N THR A 107 6.19 7.22 4.17
CA THR A 107 4.76 6.91 4.20
C THR A 107 3.95 8.10 4.69
N ASN A 108 2.76 8.25 4.11
CA ASN A 108 1.76 9.23 4.43
C ASN A 108 0.46 8.47 4.66
N ILE A 109 -0.13 8.63 5.84
CA ILE A 109 -1.33 7.92 6.25
C ILE A 109 -2.38 8.96 6.60
N THR A 110 -3.59 8.80 6.05
CA THR A 110 -4.77 9.54 6.51
C THR A 110 -5.67 8.54 7.20
N SER A 111 -5.88 8.69 8.51
CA SER A 111 -6.77 7.80 9.29
C SER A 111 -8.25 8.05 8.97
N GLU A 112 -9.15 7.18 9.43
CA GLU A 112 -10.60 7.42 9.32
C GLU A 112 -11.01 8.76 9.98
N GLY A 113 -10.32 9.14 11.05
CA GLY A 113 -10.50 10.41 11.76
C GLY A 113 -9.91 11.63 11.06
N LEU A 114 -9.36 11.49 9.84
CA LEU A 114 -8.70 12.52 9.05
C LEU A 114 -7.41 13.07 9.66
N GLU A 115 -6.81 12.35 10.61
CA GLU A 115 -5.46 12.64 11.06
C GLU A 115 -4.47 12.28 9.96
N PHE A 116 -3.52 13.17 9.69
CA PHE A 116 -2.49 12.96 8.69
C PHE A 116 -1.14 12.75 9.36
N THR A 117 -0.59 11.56 9.18
CA THR A 117 0.68 11.14 9.78
C THR A 117 1.71 10.89 8.69
N ASN A 118 2.95 11.33 8.93
CA ASN A 118 4.08 11.11 8.04
C ASN A 118 5.16 10.33 8.80
N LEU A 119 5.63 9.23 8.23
CA LEU A 119 6.75 8.46 8.78
C LEU A 119 7.80 8.24 7.68
N SER A 120 9.04 8.07 8.09
CA SER A 120 10.13 7.68 7.19
C SER A 120 11.00 6.63 7.86
N GLY A 121 11.49 5.69 7.08
CA GLY A 121 12.13 4.50 7.61
C GLY A 121 12.93 3.76 6.55
N THR A 122 13.23 2.51 6.85
CA THR A 122 13.91 1.60 5.94
C THR A 122 12.94 0.57 5.38
N LEU A 123 13.20 0.08 4.17
CA LEU A 123 12.57 -1.12 3.63
C LEU A 123 13.61 -2.23 3.45
N ARG A 124 13.22 -3.48 3.65
CA ARG A 124 14.10 -4.64 3.46
C ARG A 124 13.33 -5.82 2.90
N ASP A 125 13.82 -6.37 1.79
CA ASP A 125 13.36 -7.67 1.30
C ASP A 125 13.78 -8.80 2.27
N LYS A 126 12.81 -9.53 2.79
CA LYS A 126 13.00 -10.62 3.76
C LYS A 126 13.07 -11.99 3.11
N GLY A 127 12.68 -12.11 1.86
CA GLY A 127 12.56 -13.41 1.21
C GLY A 127 11.25 -13.59 0.44
N PRO A 128 11.05 -14.76 -0.16
CA PRO A 128 9.79 -15.11 -0.79
C PRO A 128 8.68 -15.20 0.26
N LEU A 129 7.44 -14.97 -0.18
CA LEU A 129 6.24 -15.17 0.62
C LEU A 129 6.11 -16.62 1.11
#